data_AF-A0A942YRH3-F1
#
_entry.id   AF-A0A942YRH3-F1
#
_cell.length_a   1.000
_cell.length_b   1.000
_cell.length_c   1.000
_cell.angle_alpha   90.00
_cell.angle_beta   90.00
_cell.angle_gamma   90.00
#
_symmetry.space_group_name_H-M   'P 1'
#
loop_
_entity.id
_entity.type
_entity.pdbx_description
1 polymer ?
#
loop_
_entity_poly.entity_id
_entity_poly.type
_entity_poly.pdbx_seq_one_letter_code
_entity_poly.pdbx_strand_id
1 'polypeptide(L)'
;MKIRASIIIDRICQFFLMISAIYLVLRIAMIVLTFGFDFSLFFRNPDLNLWAVAWISDVVIGFVALFSSILYLKNRILSFVLMLTTSFSLVVFIFAISFTEQITSIEDPILKENYAVYQSLNSFRGDEYFFMAKVYKEVFPLVYKLTDTVNEGVQKKREKKF
;
A
#
# COMPACT_ATOMS: atom_id res chain seq x y z
N MET A 1 -8.92 19.59 -39.13
CA MET A 1 -8.05 19.40 -37.94
C MET A 1 -8.44 18.23 -37.02
N LYS A 2 -9.57 17.52 -37.21
CA LYS A 2 -10.03 16.44 -36.32
C LYS A 2 -9.26 15.11 -36.43
N ILE A 3 -8.72 14.78 -37.61
CA ILE A 3 -8.08 13.48 -37.87
C ILE A 3 -6.74 13.32 -37.12
N ARG A 4 -5.98 14.41 -36.95
CA ARG A 4 -4.70 14.37 -36.22
C ARG A 4 -4.88 14.22 -34.71
N ALA A 5 -5.95 14.79 -34.15
CA ALA A 5 -6.22 14.72 -32.73
C ALA A 5 -6.59 13.30 -32.27
N SER A 6 -7.39 12.55 -33.05
CA SER A 6 -7.77 11.19 -32.64
C SER A 6 -6.58 10.24 -32.62
N ILE A 7 -5.66 10.34 -33.60
CA ILE A 7 -4.46 9.50 -33.65
C ILE A 7 -3.55 9.76 -32.44
N ILE A 8 -3.42 11.01 -32.01
CA ILE A 8 -2.62 11.38 -30.83
C ILE A 8 -3.26 10.79 -29.56
N ILE A 9 -4.58 10.93 -29.41
CA ILE A 9 -5.33 10.38 -28.27
C ILE A 9 -5.16 8.85 -28.21
N ASP A 10 -5.27 8.16 -29.33
CA ASP A 10 -5.11 6.71 -29.42
C ASP A 10 -3.71 6.26 -28.96
N ARG A 11 -2.65 6.97 -29.36
CA ARG A 11 -1.27 6.68 -28.93
C ARG A 11 -1.07 6.92 -27.44
N ILE A 12 -1.67 7.97 -26.89
CA ILE A 12 -1.62 8.27 -25.45
C ILE A 12 -2.34 7.18 -24.66
N CYS A 13 -3.53 6.75 -25.10
CA CYS A 13 -4.26 5.65 -24.45
C CYS A 13 -3.50 4.32 -24.52
N GLN A 14 -2.86 4.00 -25.65
CA GLN A 14 -1.98 2.83 -25.75
C GLN A 14 -0.82 2.88 -24.75
N PHE A 15 -0.17 4.04 -24.63
CA PHE A 15 0.91 4.25 -23.68
C PHE A 15 0.46 4.03 -22.24
N PHE A 16 -0.69 4.59 -21.86
CA PHE A 16 -1.26 4.39 -20.53
C PHE A 16 -1.63 2.93 -20.24
N LEU A 17 -2.24 2.23 -21.20
CA LEU A 17 -2.54 0.80 -21.06
C LEU A 17 -1.26 -0.04 -20.88
N MET A 18 -0.19 0.30 -21.60
CA MET A 18 1.11 -0.36 -21.43
C MET A 18 1.69 -0.13 -20.03
N ILE A 19 1.64 1.11 -19.52
CA ILE A 19 2.06 1.42 -18.14
C ILE A 19 1.23 0.64 -17.12
N SER A 20 -0.09 0.59 -17.29
CA SER A 20 -0.98 -0.17 -16.40
C SER A 20 -0.64 -1.66 -16.38
N ALA A 21 -0.29 -2.24 -17.54
CA ALA A 21 0.12 -3.64 -17.61
C ALA A 21 1.45 -3.89 -16.88
N ILE A 22 2.45 -3.02 -17.08
CA ILE A 22 3.74 -3.09 -16.37
C ILE A 22 3.52 -2.98 -14.86
N TYR A 23 2.66 -2.05 -14.43
CA TYR A 23 2.31 -1.88 -13.02
C TYR A 23 1.66 -3.13 -12.43
N LEU A 24 0.74 -3.78 -13.16
CA LEU A 24 0.09 -5.01 -12.70
C LEU A 24 1.13 -6.11 -12.40
N VAL A 25 2.14 -6.26 -13.27
CA VAL A 25 3.23 -7.24 -13.07
C VAL A 25 4.03 -6.89 -11.81
N LEU A 26 4.39 -5.62 -11.63
CA LEU A 26 5.10 -5.16 -10.43
C LEU A 26 4.27 -5.37 -9.16
N ARG A 27 2.96 -5.15 -9.22
CA ARG A 27 2.04 -5.35 -8.09
C ARG A 27 1.95 -6.81 -7.70
N ILE A 28 1.88 -7.73 -8.66
CA ILE A 28 1.90 -9.18 -8.41
C ILE A 28 3.23 -9.58 -7.76
N ALA A 29 4.37 -9.10 -8.27
CA ALA A 29 5.67 -9.37 -7.66
C ALA A 29 5.73 -8.88 -6.20
N MET A 30 5.19 -7.69 -5.92
CA MET A 30 5.12 -7.14 -4.57
C MET A 30 4.23 -8.00 -3.64
N ILE A 31 3.07 -8.46 -4.12
CA ILE A 31 2.17 -9.36 -3.37
C ILE A 31 2.90 -10.66 -2.98
N VAL A 32 3.62 -11.28 -3.93
CA VAL A 32 4.38 -12.52 -3.68
C VAL A 32 5.49 -12.27 -2.65
N LEU A 33 6.22 -11.16 -2.76
CA LEU A 33 7.25 -10.81 -1.78
C LEU A 33 6.67 -10.60 -0.37
N THR A 34 5.54 -9.90 -0.27
CA THR A 34 4.95 -9.56 1.03
C THR A 34 4.22 -10.73 1.69
N PHE A 35 3.39 -11.47 0.97
CA PHE A 35 2.62 -12.58 1.55
C PHE A 35 3.28 -13.94 1.43
N GLY A 36 4.18 -14.12 0.46
CA GLY A 36 4.88 -15.39 0.26
C GLY A 36 6.18 -15.51 1.05
N PHE A 37 6.83 -14.38 1.34
CA PHE A 37 8.18 -14.35 1.93
C PHE A 37 8.33 -13.40 3.13
N ASP A 38 7.23 -12.79 3.61
CA ASP A 38 7.21 -11.85 4.74
C ASP A 38 8.15 -10.64 4.57
N PHE A 39 8.35 -10.20 3.33
CA PHE A 39 9.09 -8.97 3.04
C PHE A 39 8.18 -7.75 2.99
N SER A 40 8.55 -6.72 3.74
CA SER A 40 7.93 -5.41 3.67
C SER A 40 8.88 -4.40 3.04
N LEU A 41 8.32 -3.52 2.23
CA LEU A 41 9.05 -2.41 1.62
C LEU A 41 8.72 -1.14 2.41
N PHE A 42 9.73 -0.53 3.02
CA PHE A 42 9.58 0.71 3.79
C PHE A 42 10.44 1.80 3.18
N PHE A 43 9.85 2.99 3.03
CA PHE A 43 10.60 4.19 2.75
C PHE A 43 10.88 4.89 4.10
N ARG A 44 12.15 5.13 4.41
CA ARG A 44 12.59 5.64 5.71
C ARG A 44 12.32 7.13 5.90
N ASN A 45 11.99 7.85 4.82
CA ASN A 45 11.84 9.30 4.84
C ASN A 45 10.97 9.74 3.65
N PRO A 46 9.65 9.97 3.81
CA PRO A 46 8.83 9.93 5.03
C PRO A 46 8.51 8.48 5.41
N ASP A 47 8.32 8.15 6.70
CA ASP A 47 7.97 6.81 7.24
C ASP A 47 6.71 6.19 6.60
N LEU A 48 6.82 5.84 5.33
CA LEU A 48 5.75 5.42 4.46
C LEU A 48 5.92 3.93 4.22
N ASN A 49 4.91 3.19 4.64
CA ASN A 49 4.73 1.84 4.16
C ASN A 49 4.37 1.89 2.68
N LEU A 50 5.26 1.36 1.83
CA LEU A 50 5.03 1.31 0.38
C LEU A 50 3.79 0.48 0.05
N TRP A 51 3.36 -0.42 0.94
CA TRP A 51 2.09 -1.13 0.83
C TRP A 51 0.88 -0.19 0.88
N ALA A 52 0.91 0.81 1.76
CA ALA A 52 -0.14 1.82 1.86
C ALA A 52 -0.16 2.73 0.62
N VAL A 53 1.02 3.14 0.15
CA VAL A 53 1.19 3.94 -1.09
C VAL A 53 0.75 3.15 -2.33
N ALA A 54 0.92 1.83 -2.33
CA ALA A 54 0.50 0.98 -3.43
C ALA A 54 -1.03 0.94 -3.59
N TRP A 55 -1.81 1.06 -2.51
CA TRP A 55 -3.28 1.19 -2.63
C TRP A 55 -3.71 2.49 -3.31
N ILE A 56 -3.02 3.60 -3.04
CA ILE A 56 -3.23 4.87 -3.76
C ILE A 56 -2.93 4.68 -5.25
N SER A 57 -1.79 4.04 -5.53
CA SER A 57 -1.34 3.78 -6.90
C SER A 57 -2.31 2.86 -7.66
N ASP A 58 -2.88 1.85 -7.00
CA ASP A 58 -3.89 0.95 -7.55
C ASP A 58 -5.14 1.72 -8.00
N VAL A 59 -5.59 2.70 -7.20
CA VAL A 59 -6.74 3.55 -7.54
C VAL A 59 -6.43 4.43 -8.75
N VAL A 60 -5.29 5.14 -8.74
CA VAL A 60 -4.90 6.04 -9.83
C VAL A 60 -4.74 5.28 -11.15
N ILE A 61 -4.02 4.16 -11.13
CA ILE A 61 -3.77 3.36 -12.33
C ILE A 61 -5.05 2.66 -12.79
N GLY A 62 -5.93 2.27 -11.87
CA GLY A 62 -7.26 1.76 -12.18
C GLY A 62 -8.10 2.77 -12.97
N PHE A 63 -8.15 4.04 -12.52
CA PHE A 63 -8.82 5.10 -13.26
C PHE A 63 -8.20 5.36 -14.63
N VAL A 64 -6.86 5.43 -14.72
CA VAL A 64 -6.15 5.63 -15.99
C VAL A 64 -6.43 4.50 -16.97
N ALA A 65 -6.42 3.25 -16.51
CA ALA A 65 -6.76 2.08 -17.32
C ALA A 65 -8.23 2.10 -17.77
N LEU A 66 -9.15 2.47 -16.86
CA LEU A 66 -10.58 2.58 -17.16
C LEU A 66 -10.84 3.61 -18.26
N PHE A 67 -10.34 4.84 -18.11
CA PHE A 67 -10.50 5.90 -19.11
C PHE A 67 -9.87 5.51 -20.45
N SER A 68 -8.67 4.91 -20.41
CA SER A 68 -7.99 4.45 -21.63
C SER A 68 -8.78 3.32 -22.31
N SER A 69 -9.35 2.39 -21.57
CA SER A 69 -10.19 1.30 -22.10
C SER A 69 -11.47 1.85 -22.76
N ILE A 70 -12.15 2.80 -22.12
CA ILE A 70 -13.39 3.40 -22.65
C ILE A 70 -13.10 4.16 -23.95
N LEU A 71 -12.04 4.97 -23.99
CA LEU A 71 -11.72 5.83 -25.12
C LEU A 71 -11.13 5.06 -26.30
N TYR A 72 -10.23 4.12 -26.03
CA TYR A 72 -9.44 3.43 -27.05
C TYR A 72 -10.03 2.07 -27.46
N LEU A 73 -10.23 1.17 -26.50
CA LEU A 73 -10.68 -0.21 -26.80
C LEU A 73 -12.18 -0.28 -27.07
N LYS A 74 -12.96 0.67 -26.54
CA LYS A 74 -14.43 0.72 -26.63
C LYS A 74 -15.10 -0.60 -26.20
N ASN A 75 -14.40 -1.41 -25.41
CA ASN A 75 -14.88 -2.69 -24.92
C ASN A 75 -15.62 -2.48 -23.61
N ARG A 76 -16.95 -2.70 -23.63
CA ARG A 76 -17.82 -2.52 -22.46
C ARG A 76 -17.48 -3.49 -21.33
N ILE A 77 -17.14 -4.75 -21.65
CA ILE A 77 -16.86 -5.78 -20.64
C ILE A 77 -15.57 -5.45 -19.90
N LEU A 78 -14.49 -5.16 -20.63
CA LEU A 78 -13.21 -4.80 -20.02
C LEU A 78 -13.34 -3.54 -19.15
N SER A 79 -14.05 -2.53 -19.65
CA SER A 79 -14.28 -1.29 -18.90
C SER A 79 -15.10 -1.54 -17.63
N PHE A 80 -16.08 -2.45 -17.68
CA PHE A 80 -16.86 -2.83 -16.51
C PHE A 80 -16.01 -3.57 -15.46
N VAL A 81 -15.14 -4.49 -15.89
CA VAL A 81 -14.19 -5.18 -14.99
C VAL A 81 -13.24 -4.18 -14.34
N LEU A 82 -12.65 -3.27 -15.12
CA LEU A 82 -11.75 -2.22 -14.62
C LEU A 82 -12.46 -1.28 -13.64
N MET A 83 -13.74 -0.98 -13.88
CA MET A 83 -14.54 -0.17 -12.97
C MET A 83 -14.71 -0.89 -11.63
N LEU A 84 -15.11 -2.17 -11.65
CA LEU A 84 -15.25 -2.98 -10.43
C LEU A 84 -13.95 -3.07 -9.64
N THR A 85 -12.82 -3.35 -10.30
CA THR A 85 -11.53 -3.45 -9.63
C THR A 85 -11.09 -2.12 -9.03
N THR A 86 -11.31 -1.01 -9.75
CA THR A 86 -10.97 0.34 -9.25
C THR A 86 -11.85 0.73 -8.06
N SER A 87 -13.16 0.43 -8.11
CA SER A 87 -14.07 0.66 -6.99
C SER A 87 -13.70 -0.17 -5.76
N PHE A 88 -13.32 -1.44 -5.96
CA PHE A 88 -12.83 -2.27 -4.87
C PHE A 88 -11.55 -1.69 -4.23
N SER A 89 -10.55 -1.32 -5.04
CA SER A 89 -9.32 -0.68 -4.54
C SER A 89 -9.61 0.62 -3.79
N LEU A 90 -10.59 1.41 -4.26
CA LEU A 90 -11.01 2.65 -3.59
C LEU A 90 -11.59 2.36 -2.20
N VAL A 91 -12.45 1.34 -2.07
CA VAL A 91 -13.03 0.95 -0.78
C VAL A 91 -11.93 0.50 0.18
N VAL A 92 -11.02 -0.37 -0.28
CA VAL A 92 -9.88 -0.84 0.55
C VAL A 92 -8.99 0.34 0.97
N PHE A 93 -8.73 1.28 0.07
CA PHE A 93 -7.95 2.47 0.38
C PHE A 93 -8.60 3.36 1.45
N ILE A 94 -9.92 3.59 1.36
CA ILE A 94 -10.66 4.35 2.38
C ILE A 94 -10.53 3.68 3.75
N PHE A 95 -10.71 2.36 3.83
CA PHE A 95 -10.49 1.62 5.08
C PHE A 95 -9.04 1.74 5.55
N ALA A 96 -8.06 1.58 4.66
CA ALA A 96 -6.64 1.70 5.01
C ALA A 96 -6.27 3.09 5.57
N ILE A 97 -6.89 4.17 5.06
CA ILE A 97 -6.70 5.51 5.66
C ILE A 97 -7.39 5.60 7.02
N SER A 98 -8.64 5.14 7.15
CA SER A 98 -9.41 5.28 8.39
C SER A 98 -8.83 4.52 9.57
N PHE A 99 -8.05 3.47 9.33
CA PHE A 99 -7.34 2.72 10.37
C PHE A 99 -5.89 3.20 10.54
N THR A 100 -5.58 4.48 10.34
CA THR A 100 -4.20 4.99 10.21
C THR A 100 -3.27 4.44 11.31
N GLU A 101 -2.45 3.46 10.93
CA GLU A 101 -1.50 2.79 11.82
C GLU A 101 -0.22 3.64 11.84
N GLN A 102 0.17 4.16 13.01
CA GLN A 102 1.35 5.02 13.14
C GLN A 102 2.63 4.17 13.07
N ILE A 103 3.38 4.32 12.00
CA ILE A 103 4.69 3.69 11.85
C ILE A 103 5.72 4.59 12.51
N THR A 104 6.29 4.13 13.62
CA THR A 104 7.39 4.82 14.29
C THR A 104 8.68 4.05 14.04
N SER A 105 9.56 4.61 13.22
CA SER A 105 10.94 4.13 13.10
C SER A 105 11.67 4.42 14.42
N ILE A 106 12.20 3.39 15.08
CA ILE A 106 13.06 3.54 16.25
C ILE A 106 14.51 3.49 15.77
N GLU A 107 15.19 4.63 15.79
CA GLU A 107 16.64 4.70 15.63
C GLU A 107 17.28 4.53 17.01
N ASP A 108 17.71 3.30 17.33
CA ASP A 108 18.54 3.06 18.52
C ASP A 108 20.02 3.03 18.11
N PRO A 109 20.86 3.98 18.59
CA PRO A 109 22.30 4.00 18.29
C PRO A 109 23.08 2.79 18.82
N ILE A 110 22.45 1.92 19.63
CA ILE A 110 23.03 0.67 20.13
C ILE A 110 22.90 -0.47 19.09
N LEU A 111 21.92 -0.38 18.19
CA LEU A 111 21.71 -1.38 17.13
C LEU A 111 22.69 -1.14 15.97
N LYS A 112 23.62 -2.08 15.75
CA LYS A 112 24.55 -2.05 14.60
C LYS A 112 23.88 -2.28 13.24
N GLU A 113 22.61 -2.66 13.23
CA GLU A 113 21.83 -3.00 12.04
C GLU A 113 20.55 -2.15 12.01
N ASN A 114 20.00 -1.93 10.81
CA ASN A 114 18.80 -1.13 10.62
C ASN A 114 17.53 -1.97 10.85
N TYR A 115 16.66 -1.49 11.73
CA TYR A 115 15.36 -2.09 12.00
C TYR A 115 14.22 -1.10 11.73
N ALA A 116 13.08 -1.62 11.29
CA ALA A 116 11.82 -0.89 11.20
C ALA A 116 10.82 -1.52 12.17
N VAL A 117 10.21 -0.71 13.04
CA VAL A 117 9.26 -1.20 14.05
C VAL A 117 7.84 -0.79 13.68
N TYR A 118 7.08 -1.83 13.38
CA TYR A 118 5.63 -1.90 13.31
C TYR A 118 5.01 -1.50 14.64
N GLN A 119 4.23 -0.44 14.82
CA GLN A 119 3.44 -0.26 16.05
C GLN A 119 1.97 0.03 15.71
N SER A 120 1.07 -0.75 16.26
CA SER A 120 -0.38 -0.55 16.15
C SER A 120 -0.96 -0.51 17.55
N LEU A 121 -1.57 0.63 17.90
CA LEU A 121 -2.28 0.84 19.15
C LEU A 121 -3.76 0.98 18.84
N ASN A 122 -4.50 -0.12 18.95
CA ASN A 122 -5.94 -0.10 18.72
C ASN A 122 -6.69 0.04 20.05
N SER A 123 -7.48 1.10 20.18
CA SER A 123 -8.42 1.26 21.29
C SER A 123 -9.65 0.40 21.02
N PHE A 124 -9.81 -0.69 21.78
CA PHE A 124 -10.86 -1.67 21.51
C PHE A 124 -12.20 -1.26 22.17
N ARG A 125 -12.14 -0.57 23.33
CA ARG A 125 -13.24 0.15 24.02
C ARG A 125 -12.74 0.62 25.41
N GLY A 126 -12.92 1.90 25.76
CA GLY A 126 -12.53 2.43 27.08
C GLY A 126 -11.01 2.62 27.26
N ASP A 127 -10.47 2.29 28.45
CA ASP A 127 -9.03 2.36 28.81
C ASP A 127 -8.23 1.09 28.44
N GLU A 128 -8.82 0.24 27.60
CA GLU A 128 -8.24 -1.01 27.14
C GLU A 128 -7.64 -0.84 25.75
N TYR A 129 -6.31 -1.04 25.66
CA TYR A 129 -5.55 -0.94 24.42
C TYR A 129 -5.00 -2.31 24.04
N PHE A 130 -5.05 -2.62 22.75
CA PHE A 130 -4.30 -3.73 22.17
C PHE A 130 -3.02 -3.17 21.57
N PHE A 131 -1.87 -3.65 22.04
CA PHE A 131 -0.57 -3.26 21.52
C PHE A 131 -0.02 -4.39 20.67
N MET A 132 0.17 -4.11 19.39
CA MET A 132 0.88 -5.00 18.48
C MET A 132 2.11 -4.29 17.96
N ALA A 133 3.28 -4.92 18.12
CA ALA A 133 4.50 -4.49 17.47
C ALA A 133 5.07 -5.56 16.55
N LYS A 134 5.51 -5.17 15.36
CA LYS A 134 6.17 -6.05 14.38
C LYS A 134 7.57 -5.53 14.10
N VAL A 135 8.60 -6.30 14.36
CA VAL A 135 9.98 -5.86 14.13
C VAL A 135 10.48 -6.42 12.81
N TYR A 136 10.90 -5.54 11.91
CA TYR A 136 11.49 -5.91 10.64
C TYR A 136 12.98 -5.54 10.60
N LYS A 137 13.81 -6.42 10.06
CA LYS A 137 15.24 -6.21 9.85
C LYS A 137 15.53 -5.89 8.40
N GLU A 138 16.34 -4.87 8.12
CA GLU A 138 16.76 -4.54 6.76
C GLU A 138 17.67 -5.66 6.21
N VAL A 139 17.33 -6.18 5.02
CA VAL A 139 18.12 -7.19 4.32
C VAL A 139 18.78 -6.61 3.07
N PHE A 140 18.17 -5.59 2.48
CA PHE A 140 18.65 -4.84 1.32
C PHE A 140 18.04 -3.43 1.38
N PRO A 141 18.63 -2.39 0.76
CA PRO A 141 18.05 -1.05 0.74
C PRO A 141 16.55 -1.07 0.42
N LEU A 142 15.73 -0.51 1.33
CA LEU A 142 14.26 -0.45 1.27
C LEU A 142 13.52 -1.78 1.50
N VAL A 143 14.23 -2.91 1.65
CA VAL A 143 13.67 -4.25 1.83
C VAL A 143 13.91 -4.75 3.25
N TYR A 144 12.82 -4.98 3.97
CA TYR A 144 12.85 -5.41 5.36
C TYR A 144 12.14 -6.75 5.52
N LYS A 145 12.73 -7.67 6.28
CA LYS A 145 12.14 -8.97 6.57
C LYS A 145 11.59 -9.00 7.99
N LEU A 146 10.39 -9.52 8.18
CA LEU A 146 9.82 -9.72 9.51
C LEU A 146 10.72 -10.64 10.33
N THR A 147 11.13 -10.19 11.51
CA THR A 147 12.02 -10.93 12.41
C THR A 147 11.30 -11.34 13.68
N ASP A 148 10.46 -10.46 14.23
CA ASP A 148 9.73 -10.74 15.47
C ASP A 148 8.35 -10.06 15.46
N THR A 149 7.42 -10.63 16.23
CA THR A 149 6.08 -10.06 16.45
C THR A 149 5.76 -10.11 17.94
N VAL A 150 5.62 -8.93 18.54
CA VAL A 150 5.21 -8.76 19.93
C VAL A 150 3.71 -8.46 19.95
N ASN A 151 2.93 -9.36 20.53
CA ASN A 151 1.51 -9.14 20.80
C ASN A 151 1.33 -9.03 22.31
N GLU A 152 1.14 -7.81 22.81
CA GLU A 152 0.72 -7.62 24.20
C GLU A 152 -0.80 -7.57 24.23
N GLY A 153 -1.40 -8.53 24.92
CA GLY A 153 -2.85 -8.58 25.16
C GLY A 153 -3.35 -7.34 25.90
N VAL A 154 -4.68 -7.18 25.96
CA VAL A 154 -5.39 -6.01 26.49
C VAL A 154 -4.75 -5.47 27.77
N GLN A 155 -4.09 -4.30 27.67
CA GLN A 155 -3.56 -3.60 28.84
C GLN A 155 -4.55 -2.54 29.29
N LYS A 156 -4.95 -2.59 30.56
CA LYS A 156 -5.68 -1.49 31.22
C LYS A 156 -4.72 -0.37 31.55
N LYS A 157 -5.07 0.86 31.18
CA LYS A 157 -4.38 2.09 31.60
C LYS A 157 -4.20 2.09 33.12
N ARG A 158 -2.98 1.84 33.62
CA ARG A 158 -2.67 2.07 35.03
C ARG A 158 -2.60 3.56 35.25
N GLU A 159 -3.65 4.14 35.83
CA GLU A 159 -3.59 5.48 36.38
C GLU A 159 -2.42 5.54 37.37
N LYS A 160 -1.37 6.28 37.01
CA LYS A 160 -0.38 6.75 37.99
C LYS A 160 -1.13 7.73 38.90
N LYS A 161 -1.60 7.24 40.05
CA LYS A 161 -1.93 8.12 41.17
C LYS A 161 -0.64 8.79 41.63
N PHE A 162 -0.51 10.07 41.31
CA PHE A 162 0.38 11.01 42.00
C PHE A 162 -0.23 11.36 43.36
#